data_AF-A0A498M9Y1-F1
#
_entry.id   AF-A0A498M9Y1-F1
#
_cell.length_a   1.000
_cell.length_b   1.000
_cell.length_c   1.000
_cell.angle_alpha   90.00
_cell.angle_beta   90.00
_cell.angle_gamma   90.00
#
_symmetry.space_group_name_H-M   'P 1'
#
loop_
_entity.id
_entity.type
_entity.pdbx_description
1 polymer ?
#
loop_
_entity_poly.entity_id
_entity_poly.type
_entity_poly.pdbx_seq_one_letter_code
_entity_poly.pdbx_strand_id
1 'polypeptide(L)'
;MISENNSVTEDTGGCGRRKLIVIPLEAEGYSAKNLKSVSSGGKAIFYVVPLQDSLDTSPLAPDSPHFSKMPKTTCYQCSEVMSLQMLAVHIKTCIGKLSSDDDREDQISDVWVVEDKSKVYCPTLYNKTDSNFAAT
;
A
#
# COMPACT_ATOMS: atom_id res chain seq x y z
N MET A 1 -19.77 -40.24 36.16
CA MET A 1 -18.98 -39.08 36.62
C MET A 1 -17.54 -39.53 36.75
N ILE A 2 -16.74 -39.32 35.70
CA ILE A 2 -15.28 -39.41 35.79
C ILE A 2 -14.78 -38.13 35.11
N SER A 3 -14.10 -37.33 35.91
CA SER A 3 -13.55 -36.01 35.60
C SER A 3 -12.34 -36.15 34.67
N GLU A 4 -12.43 -35.57 33.48
CA GLU A 4 -11.28 -35.29 32.61
C GLU A 4 -10.70 -33.95 33.02
N ASN A 5 -9.55 -33.96 33.69
CA ASN A 5 -8.68 -32.79 33.82
C ASN A 5 -7.28 -33.25 33.44
N ASN A 6 -6.89 -32.98 32.19
CA ASN A 6 -5.48 -32.90 31.86
C ASN A 6 -5.26 -31.67 30.97
N SER A 7 -5.05 -30.53 31.64
CA SER A 7 -4.57 -29.30 31.04
C SER A 7 -3.10 -29.47 30.70
N VAL A 8 -2.80 -29.76 29.45
CA VAL A 8 -1.49 -29.45 28.86
C VAL A 8 -1.76 -28.46 27.74
N THR A 9 -1.52 -27.19 28.05
CA THR A 9 -1.41 -26.12 27.05
C THR A 9 -0.10 -26.32 26.30
N GLU A 10 -0.12 -27.13 25.25
CA GLU A 10 0.91 -27.05 24.21
C GLU A 10 0.57 -25.86 23.32
N ASP A 11 1.10 -24.67 23.62
CA ASP A 11 1.22 -23.64 22.59
C ASP A 11 2.39 -24.04 21.69
N THR A 12 2.13 -25.00 20.81
CA THR A 12 3.06 -25.38 19.77
C THR A 12 3.15 -24.21 18.80
N GLY A 13 4.17 -23.37 19.00
CA GLY A 13 4.57 -22.31 18.08
C GLY A 13 4.78 -22.88 16.68
N GLY A 14 3.72 -22.86 15.87
CA GLY A 14 3.74 -23.39 14.51
C GLY A 14 4.62 -22.51 13.63
N CYS A 15 5.82 -22.96 13.31
CA CYS A 15 6.59 -22.48 12.16
C CYS A 15 5.95 -23.01 10.86
N GLY A 16 4.70 -22.61 10.62
CA GLY A 16 3.90 -23.07 9.50
C GLY A 16 3.90 -22.04 8.38
N ARG A 17 4.46 -22.38 7.22
CA ARG A 17 4.09 -21.73 5.96
C ARG A 17 2.57 -21.82 5.83
N ARG A 18 1.84 -20.76 6.17
CA ARG A 18 0.38 -20.73 6.05
C ARG A 18 0.04 -20.93 4.58
N LYS A 19 -0.68 -22.01 4.26
CA LYS A 19 -1.14 -22.31 2.90
C LYS A 19 -2.01 -21.15 2.43
N LEU A 20 -1.64 -20.52 1.31
CA LEU A 20 -2.47 -19.51 0.68
C LEU A 20 -3.74 -20.17 0.12
N ILE A 21 -4.87 -19.51 0.30
CA ILE A 21 -6.15 -19.89 -0.30
C ILE A 21 -6.45 -18.95 -1.45
N VAL A 22 -6.90 -19.51 -2.58
CA VAL A 22 -7.38 -18.70 -3.71
C VAL A 22 -8.81 -18.29 -3.40
N ILE A 23 -9.09 -16.99 -3.49
CA ILE A 23 -10.46 -16.47 -3.40
C ILE A 23 -11.03 -16.54 -4.82
N PRO A 24 -12.14 -17.24 -5.06
CA PRO A 24 -12.76 -17.28 -6.38
C PRO A 24 -13.36 -15.91 -6.74
N LEU A 25 -13.42 -15.62 -8.04
CA LEU A 25 -14.06 -14.42 -8.55
C LEU A 25 -15.59 -14.63 -8.52
N GLU A 26 -16.31 -13.69 -7.90
CA GLU A 26 -17.77 -13.65 -7.94
C GLU A 26 -18.26 -13.01 -9.27
N ALA A 27 -19.57 -13.04 -9.53
CA ALA A 27 -20.16 -12.53 -10.78
C ALA A 27 -19.80 -11.05 -11.07
N GLU A 28 -19.76 -10.21 -10.04
CA GLU A 28 -19.36 -8.80 -10.11
C GLU A 28 -17.89 -8.56 -9.71
N GLY A 29 -17.11 -9.63 -9.50
CA GLY A 29 -15.74 -9.57 -9.04
C GLY A 29 -15.56 -9.41 -7.52
N TYR A 30 -14.39 -8.90 -7.11
CA TYR A 30 -14.09 -8.68 -5.69
C TYR A 30 -14.70 -7.38 -5.18
N SER A 31 -15.47 -7.45 -4.10
CA SER A 31 -16.07 -6.31 -3.43
C SER A 31 -15.58 -6.24 -1.98
N ALA A 32 -15.58 -5.05 -1.38
CA ALA A 32 -15.20 -4.93 0.03
C ALA A 32 -16.06 -5.80 0.95
N LYS A 33 -17.33 -6.02 0.61
CA LYS A 33 -18.26 -6.85 1.39
C LYS A 33 -17.86 -8.33 1.36
N ASN A 34 -17.58 -8.90 0.17
CA ASN A 34 -17.20 -10.30 0.04
C ASN A 34 -15.76 -10.58 0.53
N LEU A 35 -14.83 -9.64 0.34
CA LEU A 35 -13.48 -9.75 0.87
C LEU A 35 -13.47 -9.74 2.41
N LYS A 36 -14.31 -8.91 3.04
CA LYS A 36 -14.44 -8.88 4.50
C LYS A 36 -14.97 -10.21 5.07
N SER A 37 -15.91 -10.86 4.39
CA SER A 37 -16.46 -12.13 4.86
C SER A 37 -15.43 -13.27 4.81
N VAL A 38 -14.55 -13.28 3.82
CA VAL A 38 -13.51 -14.33 3.68
C VAL A 38 -12.22 -14.04 4.46
N SER A 39 -12.09 -12.87 5.08
CA SER A 39 -10.86 -12.42 5.78
C SER A 39 -10.97 -12.35 7.30
N SER A 40 -11.92 -13.07 7.91
CA SER A 40 -12.15 -13.03 9.36
C SER A 40 -12.40 -11.60 9.86
N GLY A 41 -13.15 -10.80 9.10
CA GLY A 41 -13.43 -9.40 9.42
C GLY A 41 -12.28 -8.45 9.10
N GLY A 42 -11.45 -8.75 8.09
CA GLY A 42 -10.33 -7.91 7.65
C GLY A 42 -8.99 -8.19 8.34
N LYS A 43 -8.88 -9.28 9.08
CA LYS A 43 -7.64 -9.70 9.77
C LYS A 43 -6.69 -10.47 8.84
N ALA A 44 -7.21 -11.04 7.75
CA ALA A 44 -6.40 -11.77 6.79
C ALA A 44 -5.61 -10.83 5.87
N ILE A 45 -4.40 -11.26 5.49
CA ILE A 45 -3.57 -10.59 4.49
C ILE A 45 -3.98 -11.11 3.11
N PHE A 46 -4.31 -10.20 2.20
CA PHE A 46 -4.52 -10.53 0.80
C PHE A 46 -3.24 -10.33 0.00
N TYR A 47 -2.98 -11.27 -0.91
CA TYR A 47 -1.92 -11.15 -1.90
C TYR A 47 -2.57 -10.95 -3.27
N VAL A 48 -2.20 -9.87 -3.95
CA VAL A 48 -2.63 -9.59 -5.32
C VAL A 48 -1.45 -9.89 -6.23
N VAL A 49 -1.67 -10.79 -7.20
CA VAL A 49 -0.65 -11.17 -8.19
C VAL A 49 -1.12 -10.65 -9.55
N PRO A 50 -0.29 -9.88 -10.27
CA PRO A 50 -0.59 -9.51 -11.65
C PRO A 50 -0.83 -10.75 -12.51
N LEU A 51 -1.82 -10.70 -13.40
CA LEU A 51 -2.05 -11.78 -14.36
C LEU A 51 -0.99 -11.84 -15.45
N GLN A 52 -0.24 -10.75 -15.65
CA GLN A 52 0.75 -10.59 -16.71
C GLN A 52 2.10 -11.18 -16.27
N ASP A 53 2.78 -11.89 -17.18
CA ASP A 53 4.11 -12.48 -16.93
C ASP A 53 5.18 -11.41 -16.66
N SER A 54 5.04 -10.24 -17.30
CA SER A 54 5.88 -9.07 -17.10
C SER A 54 5.01 -7.83 -16.86
N LEU A 55 5.32 -7.08 -15.81
CA LEU A 55 4.66 -5.82 -15.48
C LEU A 55 5.68 -4.68 -15.58
N ASP A 56 5.40 -3.70 -16.44
CA ASP A 56 6.17 -2.46 -16.44
C ASP A 56 5.75 -1.60 -15.25
N THR A 57 6.70 -1.33 -14.35
CA THR A 57 6.51 -0.47 -13.19
C THR A 57 7.27 0.85 -13.32
N SER A 58 7.69 1.20 -14.54
CA SER A 58 8.28 2.51 -14.81
C SER A 58 7.25 3.61 -14.47
N PRO A 59 7.69 4.72 -13.83
CA PRO A 59 6.78 5.80 -13.51
C PRO A 59 6.26 6.45 -14.79
N LEU A 60 4.96 6.76 -14.82
CA LEU A 60 4.38 7.54 -15.91
C LEU A 60 5.01 8.95 -15.96
N ALA A 61 5.23 9.45 -17.18
CA ALA A 61 5.69 10.82 -17.39
C ALA A 61 4.69 11.83 -16.79
N PRO A 62 5.13 12.93 -16.15
CA PRO A 62 4.25 13.87 -15.42
C PRO A 62 3.12 14.49 -16.25
N ASP A 63 3.34 14.63 -17.56
CA ASP A 63 2.41 15.17 -18.55
C ASP A 63 1.50 14.09 -19.18
N SER A 64 1.58 12.85 -18.70
CA SER A 64 0.79 11.74 -19.20
C SER A 64 -0.72 11.99 -19.10
N PRO A 65 -1.49 11.75 -20.18
CA PRO A 65 -2.94 11.93 -20.18
C PRO A 65 -3.64 10.98 -19.21
N HIS A 66 -2.98 9.91 -18.74
CA HIS A 66 -3.53 9.00 -17.74
C HIS A 66 -3.89 9.71 -16.43
N PHE A 67 -3.13 10.76 -16.05
CA PHE A 67 -3.43 11.54 -14.85
C PHE A 67 -4.71 12.38 -14.97
N SER A 68 -5.23 12.62 -16.18
CA SER A 68 -6.51 13.33 -16.39
C SER A 68 -7.72 12.53 -15.89
N LYS A 69 -7.65 11.19 -15.99
CA LYS A 69 -8.72 10.25 -15.60
C LYS A 69 -8.66 9.87 -14.12
N MET A 70 -7.57 10.22 -13.43
CA MET A 70 -7.42 9.96 -12.00
C MET A 70 -8.21 10.99 -11.16
N PRO A 71 -8.60 10.64 -9.92
CA PRO A 71 -9.22 11.57 -9.00
C PRO A 71 -8.41 12.85 -8.85
N LYS A 72 -9.10 13.99 -9.00
CA LYS A 72 -8.51 15.33 -8.93
C LYS A 72 -8.62 15.88 -7.52
N THR A 73 -7.60 16.64 -7.12
CA THR A 73 -7.51 17.34 -5.86
C THR A 73 -6.77 18.67 -6.07
N THR A 74 -7.00 19.62 -5.18
CA THR A 74 -6.45 20.97 -5.27
C THR A 74 -5.30 21.11 -4.28
N CYS A 75 -4.18 21.66 -4.72
CA CYS A 75 -3.10 22.03 -3.81
C CYS A 75 -3.52 23.21 -2.93
N TYR A 76 -3.42 23.08 -1.61
CA TYR A 76 -3.83 24.15 -0.69
C TYR A 76 -2.96 25.42 -0.84
N GLN A 77 -1.67 25.27 -1.18
CA GLN A 77 -0.74 26.40 -1.20
C GLN A 77 -0.80 27.26 -2.48
N CYS A 78 -1.06 26.65 -3.64
CA CYS A 78 -1.07 27.37 -4.93
C CYS A 78 -2.43 27.32 -5.65
N SER A 79 -3.38 26.54 -5.11
CA SER A 79 -4.72 26.31 -5.66
C SER A 79 -4.76 25.63 -7.03
N GLU A 80 -3.66 25.01 -7.46
CA GLU A 80 -3.63 24.25 -8.70
C GLU A 80 -4.32 22.90 -8.55
N VAL A 81 -5.15 22.53 -9.54
CA VAL A 81 -5.89 21.26 -9.58
C VAL A 81 -5.09 20.21 -10.33
N MET A 82 -4.79 19.09 -9.67
CA MET A 82 -4.01 17.99 -10.25
C MET A 82 -4.48 16.64 -9.74
N SER A 83 -3.94 15.53 -10.26
CA SER A 83 -4.27 14.20 -9.73
C SER A 83 -3.64 14.02 -8.34
N LEU A 84 -4.23 13.16 -7.50
CA LEU A 84 -3.67 12.87 -6.17
C LEU A 84 -2.19 12.44 -6.21
N GLN A 85 -1.82 11.63 -7.20
CA GLN A 85 -0.44 11.18 -7.41
C GLN A 85 0.49 12.36 -7.76
N MET A 86 0.05 13.29 -8.59
CA MET A 86 0.83 14.48 -8.93
C MET A 86 0.93 15.46 -7.76
N LEU A 87 -0.12 15.57 -6.93
CA LEU A 87 -0.07 16.41 -5.74
C LEU A 87 1.05 15.98 -4.78
N ALA A 88 1.22 14.68 -4.57
CA ALA A 88 2.28 14.14 -3.70
C ALA A 88 3.70 14.51 -4.17
N VAL A 89 3.89 14.70 -5.47
CA VAL A 89 5.16 15.19 -6.05
C VAL A 89 5.25 16.71 -5.93
N HIS A 90 4.18 17.41 -6.31
CA HIS A 90 4.10 18.86 -6.34
C HIS A 90 4.40 19.51 -4.99
N ILE A 91 3.87 18.99 -3.87
CA ILE A 91 4.06 19.58 -2.54
C ILE A 91 5.54 19.67 -2.11
N LYS A 92 6.43 18.90 -2.74
CA LYS A 92 7.87 18.93 -2.44
C LYS A 92 8.57 20.16 -3.05
N THR A 93 7.99 20.72 -4.10
CA THR A 93 8.56 21.85 -4.86
C THR A 93 7.61 23.04 -4.95
N CYS A 94 6.44 22.97 -4.29
CA CYS A 94 5.50 24.06 -4.27
C CYS A 94 6.07 25.22 -3.45
N ILE A 95 6.14 26.39 -4.06
CA ILE A 95 6.61 27.63 -3.41
C ILE A 95 5.41 28.42 -2.85
N GLY A 96 4.19 27.90 -3.03
CA GLY A 96 2.94 28.63 -2.79
C GLY A 96 2.77 29.80 -3.76
N LYS A 97 1.56 30.36 -3.81
CA LYS A 97 1.44 31.73 -4.31
C LYS A 97 1.88 32.63 -3.17
N LEU A 98 2.87 33.50 -3.38
CA LEU A 98 3.12 34.64 -2.50
C LEU A 98 1.80 35.42 -2.42
N SER A 99 1.03 35.15 -1.38
CA SER A 99 -0.18 35.88 -1.05
C SER A 99 0.29 37.26 -0.59
N SER A 100 0.26 38.23 -1.50
CA SER A 100 0.18 39.64 -1.12
C SER A 100 -1.04 39.77 -0.21
N ASP A 101 -0.81 40.11 1.06
CA ASP A 101 -1.76 40.47 2.13
C ASP A 101 -3.20 39.95 2.00
N ASP A 102 -3.57 38.99 2.85
CA ASP A 102 -4.79 39.15 3.66
C ASP A 102 -4.74 38.23 4.88
N ASP A 103 -4.89 38.82 6.06
CA ASP A 103 -4.88 38.18 7.37
C ASP A 103 -5.99 37.14 7.51
N ARG A 104 -5.62 35.85 7.57
CA ARG A 104 -6.50 34.79 8.07
C ARG A 104 -5.74 33.87 9.00
N GLU A 105 -5.75 34.24 10.29
CA GLU A 105 -5.51 33.30 11.37
C GLU A 105 -6.67 32.31 11.42
N ASP A 106 -6.47 31.07 10.97
CA ASP A 106 -7.35 29.96 11.37
C ASP A 106 -6.65 28.60 11.22
N GLN A 107 -6.21 28.10 12.38
CA GLN A 107 -6.13 26.71 12.81
C GLN A 107 -5.25 25.73 12.00
N ILE A 108 -3.97 25.67 12.38
CA ILE A 108 -3.20 24.43 12.30
C ILE A 108 -3.74 23.48 13.37
N SER A 109 -4.55 22.50 12.95
CA SER A 109 -4.71 21.25 13.69
C SER A 109 -4.38 20.07 12.77
N ASP A 110 -3.34 19.34 13.19
CA ASP A 110 -3.07 17.94 12.86
C ASP A 110 -2.54 17.60 11.45
N VAL A 111 -1.36 18.12 11.10
CA VAL A 111 -0.47 17.45 10.14
C VAL A 111 0.29 16.35 10.88
N TRP A 112 -0.22 15.12 10.82
CA TRP A 112 0.56 13.94 11.23
C TRP A 112 1.55 13.60 10.10
N VAL A 113 2.81 14.01 10.26
CA VAL A 113 3.90 13.49 9.44
C VAL A 113 4.14 12.04 9.87
N VAL A 114 3.57 11.10 9.12
CA VAL A 114 3.90 9.68 9.29
C VAL A 114 5.24 9.45 8.59
N GLU A 115 6.32 9.38 9.37
CA GLU A 115 7.58 8.82 8.88
C GLU A 115 7.37 7.34 8.53
N ASP A 116 7.29 7.04 7.24
CA ASP A 116 7.19 5.67 6.78
C ASP A 116 8.57 5.01 6.82
N LYS A 117 8.86 4.31 7.93
CA LYS A 117 10.03 3.43 8.08
C LYS A 117 9.71 1.98 7.65
N SER A 118 8.74 1.77 6.78
CA SER A 118 8.46 0.43 6.28
C SER A 118 9.58 -0.03 5.34
N LYS A 119 10.49 -0.86 5.87
CA LYS A 119 11.33 -1.71 5.03
C LYS A 119 10.39 -2.67 4.30
N VAL A 120 10.26 -2.51 3.00
CA VAL A 120 9.56 -3.47 2.14
C VAL A 120 10.39 -4.76 2.13
N TYR A 121 10.03 -5.69 3.01
CA TYR A 121 10.59 -7.03 3.04
C TYR A 121 9.85 -7.88 2.02
N CYS A 122 10.54 -8.26 0.94
CA CYS A 122 10.02 -9.19 -0.06
C CYS A 122 10.54 -10.60 0.25
N PRO A 123 9.71 -11.55 0.73
CA PRO A 123 10.17 -12.89 1.09
C PRO A 123 10.63 -13.75 -0.11
N THR A 124 10.42 -13.30 -1.35
CA THR A 124 10.66 -14.08 -2.57
C THR A 124 12.01 -13.83 -3.25
N LEU A 125 12.83 -12.87 -2.79
CA LEU A 125 14.15 -12.60 -3.39
C LEU A 125 15.30 -13.47 -2.86
N TYR A 126 15.01 -14.44 -1.99
CA TYR A 126 15.96 -15.50 -1.63
C TYR A 126 16.01 -16.52 -2.77
N ASN A 127 16.72 -16.20 -3.87
CA ASN A 127 17.34 -17.12 -4.82
C ASN A 127 17.87 -16.34 -6.03
N LYS A 128 18.91 -15.53 -5.82
CA LYS A 128 19.88 -15.27 -6.89
C LYS A 128 21.24 -15.57 -6.32
N THR A 129 21.74 -16.75 -6.66
CA THR A 129 23.08 -17.21 -6.34
C THR A 129 24.09 -16.26 -6.96
N ASP A 130 24.90 -15.63 -6.13
CA ASP A 130 26.15 -15.01 -6.54
C ASP A 130 27.08 -16.11 -7.08
N SER A 131 27.22 -16.19 -8.40
CA SER A 131 28.39 -16.82 -9.01
C SER A 131 29.27 -15.71 -9.57
N ASN A 132 30.39 -15.55 -8.88
CA ASN A 132 31.33 -14.47 -8.98
C ASN A 132 31.92 -14.31 -10.38
N PHE A 133 31.97 -13.06 -10.82
CA PHE A 133 32.88 -12.57 -11.84
C PHE A 133 34.32 -12.71 -11.29
N ALA A 134 35.00 -13.81 -11.64
CA ALA A 134 36.45 -13.91 -11.49
C ALA A 134 37.07 -13.34 -12.77
N ALA A 135 37.40 -12.06 -12.75
CA ALA A 135 38.41 -11.50 -13.63
C ALA A 135 39.77 -11.64 -12.94
N THR A 136 40.64 -12.49 -13.48
CA THR A 136 42.07 -12.24 -13.58
C THR A 136 42.63 -13.07 -14.72
#